data_AF-A0A100VTL5-F1
#
_entry.id   AF-A0A100VTL5-F1
#
_cell.length_a   1.000
_cell.length_b   1.000
_cell.length_c   1.000
_cell.angle_alpha   90.00
_cell.angle_beta   90.00
_cell.angle_gamma   90.00
#
_symmetry.space_group_name_H-M   'P 1'
#
loop_
_entity.id
_entity.type
_entity.pdbx_description
1 polymer ?
#
loop_
_entity_poly.entity_id
_entity_poly.type
_entity_poly.pdbx_seq_one_letter_code
_entity_poly.pdbx_strand_id
1 'polypeptide(L)'
;MEQTTVIEIGYVRDHRTGNFIVTLIDESFHPNSNRRRQQIVVLPGAFFRILPKIDRRSIANTVYVTLEQAAGLGFIVSKIPLTVEAIA
;
A
#
# COMPACT_ATOMS: atom_id res chain seq x y z
N MET A 1 -16.86 -17.11 0.52
CA MET A 1 -16.71 -15.70 0.11
C MET A 1 -15.38 -15.24 0.67
N GLU A 2 -14.33 -15.15 -0.16
CA GLU A 2 -13.02 -14.72 0.34
C GLU A 2 -13.09 -13.27 0.79
N GLN A 3 -12.83 -13.05 2.08
CA GLN A 3 -12.79 -11.71 2.65
C GLN A 3 -11.53 -11.05 2.10
N THR A 4 -11.70 -10.20 1.08
CA THR A 4 -10.59 -9.46 0.48
C THR A 4 -10.16 -8.40 1.49
N THR A 5 -9.12 -8.69 2.26
CA THR A 5 -8.51 -7.70 3.15
C THR A 5 -7.97 -6.55 2.31
N VAL A 6 -8.43 -5.35 2.61
CA VAL A 6 -7.98 -4.11 1.98
C VAL A 6 -7.25 -3.26 3.00
N ILE A 7 -6.25 -2.52 2.53
CA ILE A 7 -5.48 -1.57 3.32
C ILE A 7 -5.45 -0.21 2.63
N GLU A 8 -5.24 0.84 3.39
CA GLU A 8 -5.20 2.20 2.88
C GLU A 8 -3.78 2.63 2.56
N ILE A 9 -3.58 3.21 1.38
CA ILE A 9 -2.31 3.79 0.97
C ILE A 9 -2.50 5.23 0.48
N GLY A 10 -1.56 6.09 0.83
CA GLY A 10 -1.38 7.39 0.18
C GLY A 10 -0.38 7.28 -0.95
N TYR A 11 -0.53 8.08 -2.00
CA TYR A 11 0.50 8.22 -3.03
C TYR A 11 0.67 9.67 -3.44
N VAL A 12 1.88 10.01 -3.88
CA VAL A 12 2.20 11.28 -4.54
C VAL A 12 3.20 11.03 -5.66
N ARG A 13 2.99 11.68 -6.81
CA ARG A 13 3.92 11.69 -7.92
C ARG A 13 4.99 12.74 -7.66
N ASP A 14 6.23 12.29 -7.49
CA ASP A 14 7.38 13.16 -7.36
C ASP A 14 7.55 13.96 -8.65
N HIS A 15 7.54 15.29 -8.54
CA HIS A 15 7.66 16.18 -9.69
C HIS A 15 9.06 16.17 -10.31
N ARG A 16 10.08 15.73 -9.55
CA ARG A 16 11.47 15.67 -10.03
C ARG A 16 11.73 14.43 -10.87
N THR A 17 11.29 13.26 -10.40
CA THR A 17 11.57 11.98 -11.07
C THR A 17 10.38 11.42 -11.84
N GLY A 18 9.18 11.93 -11.59
CA GLY A 18 7.94 11.40 -12.14
C GLY A 18 7.46 10.10 -11.49
N ASN A 19 8.22 9.52 -10.55
CA ASN A 19 7.89 8.30 -9.82
C ASN A 19 6.84 8.55 -8.74
N PHE A 20 6.17 7.49 -8.30
CA PHE A 20 5.21 7.55 -7.21
C PHE A 20 5.86 7.20 -5.89
N ILE A 21 5.76 8.07 -4.91
CA ILE A 21 6.04 7.75 -3.51
C ILE A 21 4.72 7.25 -2.93
N VAL A 22 4.68 5.97 -2.56
CA VAL A 22 3.51 5.32 -1.99
C VAL A 22 3.76 5.09 -0.50
N THR A 23 2.83 5.47 0.35
CA THR A 23 2.91 5.42 1.81
C THR A 23 1.79 4.53 2.35
N LEU A 24 2.12 3.58 3.22
CA LEU A 24 1.09 2.86 3.98
C LEU A 24 0.44 3.80 4.99
N ILE A 25 -0.90 3.85 5.00
CA ILE A 25 -1.65 4.57 6.02
C ILE A 25 -2.16 3.54 7.02
N ASP A 26 -1.60 3.60 8.23
CA ASP A 26 -2.04 2.80 9.37
C ASP A 26 -2.25 3.76 10.55
N GLU A 27 -3.52 3.93 10.91
CA GLU A 27 -3.98 4.80 12.00
C GLU A 27 -3.53 4.31 13.38
N SER A 28 -3.12 3.05 13.48
CA SER A 28 -2.58 2.45 14.71
C SER A 28 -1.19 3.00 15.05
N PHE A 29 -0.51 3.67 14.10
CA PHE A 29 0.79 4.29 14.36
C PHE A 29 0.64 5.74 14.84
N HIS A 30 1.24 6.03 16.00
CA HIS A 30 1.37 7.38 16.52
C HIS A 30 1.99 8.34 15.47
N PRO A 31 1.55 9.61 15.34
CA PRO A 31 2.02 10.53 14.30
C PRO A 31 3.56 10.73 14.24
N ASN A 32 4.23 10.60 15.38
CA ASN A 32 5.70 10.71 15.52
C ASN A 32 6.43 9.35 15.48
N SER A 33 5.74 8.26 15.15
CA SER A 33 6.34 6.93 15.04
C SER A 33 7.17 6.80 13.78
N ASN A 34 8.38 6.24 13.90
CA ASN A 34 9.19 5.84 12.73
C ASN A 34 8.47 4.81 11.83
N ARG A 35 7.41 4.14 12.32
CA ARG A 35 6.58 3.22 11.53
C ARG A 35 5.66 3.93 10.52
N ARG A 36 5.45 5.25 10.63
CA ARG A 36 4.73 6.06 9.62
C ARG A 36 5.53 6.26 8.31
N ARG A 37 6.79 5.82 8.27
CA ARG A 37 7.68 5.93 7.11
C ARG A 37 7.70 4.67 6.23
N GLN A 38 6.66 3.82 6.30
CA GLN A 38 6.52 2.71 5.36
C GLN A 38 6.17 3.27 3.97
N GLN A 39 7.22 3.70 3.28
CA GLN A 39 7.16 4.32 1.97
C GLN A 39 7.96 3.51 0.98
N ILE A 40 7.46 3.44 -0.25
CA ILE A 40 8.15 2.84 -1.38
C ILE A 40 8.06 3.76 -2.58
N VAL A 41 9.12 3.80 -3.38
CA VAL A 41 9.13 4.51 -4.66
C VAL A 41 8.79 3.52 -5.76
N VAL A 42 7.74 3.80 -6.51
CA VAL A 42 7.19 2.94 -7.56
C VAL A 42 7.30 3.65 -8.91
N LEU A 43 7.79 2.95 -9.92
CA LEU A 43 7.85 3.47 -11.28
C LEU A 43 6.44 3.68 -11.85
N PRO A 44 6.19 4.72 -12.66
CA PRO A 44 4.84 5.01 -13.19
C PRO A 44 4.20 3.84 -13.93
N GLY A 45 4.99 3.12 -14.73
CA GLY A 45 4.50 1.94 -15.46
C GLY A 45 4.03 0.82 -14.53
N ALA A 46 4.77 0.55 -13.45
CA ALA A 46 4.37 -0.42 -12.44
C ALA A 46 3.12 0.07 -11.68
N PHE A 47 3.13 1.33 -11.25
CA PHE A 47 2.03 1.95 -10.51
C PHE A 47 0.69 1.82 -11.25
N PHE A 48 0.63 2.26 -12.52
CA PHE A 48 -0.61 2.18 -13.30
C PHE A 48 -0.98 0.76 -13.74
N ARG A 49 -0.02 -0.17 -13.80
CA ARG A 49 -0.32 -1.59 -14.04
C ARG A 49 -1.01 -2.22 -12.84
N ILE A 50 -0.59 -1.88 -11.63
CA ILE A 50 -1.13 -2.44 -10.39
C ILE A 50 -2.43 -1.74 -9.99
N LEU A 51 -2.54 -0.44 -10.25
CA LEU A 51 -3.69 0.40 -9.93
C LEU A 51 -4.32 1.00 -11.21
N PRO A 52 -4.88 0.16 -12.10
CA PRO A 52 -5.33 0.60 -13.44
C PRO A 52 -6.53 1.53 -13.42
N LYS A 53 -7.25 1.63 -12.29
CA LYS A 53 -8.40 2.51 -12.11
C LYS A 53 -8.03 3.94 -11.74
N ILE A 54 -6.76 4.20 -11.37
CA ILE A 54 -6.30 5.54 -11.04
C ILE A 54 -6.10 6.33 -12.34
N ASP A 55 -6.62 7.56 -12.38
CA ASP A 55 -6.38 8.48 -13.49
C ASP A 55 -4.86 8.68 -13.67
N ARG A 56 -4.37 8.53 -14.90
CA ARG A 56 -2.97 8.75 -15.27
C ARG A 56 -2.50 10.19 -15.00
N ARG A 57 -3.43 11.14 -14.88
CA ARG A 57 -3.17 12.53 -14.51
C ARG A 57 -3.17 12.77 -13.00
N SER A 58 -3.51 11.76 -12.20
CA SER A 58 -3.51 11.90 -10.74
C SER A 58 -2.10 12.17 -10.22
N ILE A 59 -2.00 13.21 -9.39
CA ILE A 59 -0.73 13.64 -8.80
C ILE A 59 -0.61 13.09 -7.39
N ALA A 60 -1.63 13.20 -6.56
CA ALA A 60 -1.64 12.66 -5.21
C ALA A 60 -3.05 12.30 -4.78
N ASN A 61 -3.21 11.19 -4.06
CA ASN A 61 -4.47 10.83 -3.42
C ASN A 61 -4.23 9.69 -2.42
N THR A 62 -5.31 9.27 -1.78
CA THR A 62 -5.40 8.07 -0.96
C THR A 62 -6.30 7.04 -1.64
N VAL A 63 -6.00 5.76 -1.48
CA VAL A 63 -6.79 4.67 -2.10
C VAL A 63 -6.72 3.41 -1.25
N TYR A 64 -7.82 2.63 -1.24
CA TYR A 64 -7.82 1.28 -0.70
C TYR A 64 -7.31 0.29 -1.72
N VAL A 65 -6.35 -0.53 -1.32
CA VAL A 65 -5.76 -1.58 -2.16
C VAL A 65 -5.89 -2.94 -1.49
N THR A 66 -5.98 -3.98 -2.31
CA THR A 66 -5.91 -5.36 -1.84
C THR A 66 -4.48 -5.69 -1.37
N LEU A 67 -4.34 -6.74 -0.57
CA LEU A 67 -3.02 -7.26 -0.18
C LEU A 67 -2.17 -7.66 -1.40
N GLU A 68 -2.78 -8.17 -2.47
CA GLU A 68 -2.09 -8.52 -3.72
C GLU A 68 -1.55 -7.26 -4.42
N GLN A 69 -2.36 -6.21 -4.50
CA GLN A 69 -1.92 -4.93 -5.06
C GLN A 69 -0.82 -4.29 -4.20
N ALA A 70 -0.92 -4.36 -2.88
CA ALA A 70 0.13 -3.89 -1.98
C ALA A 70 1.44 -4.66 -2.18
N ALA A 71 1.39 -5.99 -2.30
CA ALA A 71 2.54 -6.81 -2.63
C ALA A 71 3.11 -6.46 -4.02
N GLY A 72 2.25 -6.22 -5.01
CA GLY A 72 2.64 -5.77 -6.34
C GLY A 72 3.36 -4.42 -6.33
N LEU A 73 2.97 -3.50 -5.44
CA LEU A 73 3.65 -2.21 -5.24
C LEU A 73 5.01 -2.37 -4.54
N GLY A 74 5.29 -3.54 -3.96
CA GLY A 74 6.54 -3.87 -3.29
C GLY A 74 6.49 -3.78 -1.76
N PHE A 75 5.29 -3.67 -1.17
CA PHE A 75 5.15 -3.83 0.28
C PHE A 75 5.32 -5.29 0.69
N ILE A 76 6.00 -5.52 1.82
CA ILE A 76 6.06 -6.86 2.43
C ILE A 76 4.77 -7.04 3.23
N VAL A 77 3.92 -7.96 2.76
CA VAL A 77 2.67 -8.31 3.44
C VAL A 77 2.90 -9.57 4.28
N SER A 78 3.07 -9.40 5.59
CA SER A 78 3.11 -10.52 6.55
C SER A 78 1.70 -10.86 7.00
N LYS A 79 1.17 -12.02 6.59
CA LYS A 79 -0.05 -12.60 7.17
C LYS A 79 0.28 -13.15 8.57
N ILE A 80 0.08 -12.38 9.64
CA ILE A 80 0.16 -12.92 11.02
C ILE A 80 -0.93 -12.31 11.91
N PRO A 81 -1.62 -13.09 12.76
CA PRO A 81 -1.48 -14.53 12.99
C PRO A 81 -2.61 -15.37 12.35
N LEU A 82 -2.25 -16.53 11.78
CA LEU A 82 -3.12 -17.70 11.82
C LEU A 82 -3.04 -18.25 13.26
N THR A 83 -4.06 -18.04 14.07
CA THR A 83 -4.20 -18.76 15.34
C THR A 83 -4.62 -20.18 15.01
N VAL A 84 -3.68 -21.11 15.07
CA VAL A 84 -3.97 -22.55 15.09
C VAL A 84 -3.79 -22.99 16.53
N GLU A 85 -4.89 -23.12 17.25
CA GLU A 85 -4.91 -23.75 18.57
C GLU A 85 -5.06 -25.26 18.37
N ALA A 86 -4.19 -26.04 19.01
CA ALA A 86 -4.41 -27.47 19.18
C ALA A 86 -5.47 -27.67 20.25
N ILE A 87 -6.54 -28.39 19.91
CA ILE A 87 -7.54 -28.86 20.88
C ILE A 87 -6.89 -30.02 21.66
N ALA A 88 -6.98 -29.96 22.99
CA ALA A 88 -6.86 -31.10 23.89
C ALA A 88 -8.26 -31.50 24.37
#